data_AF-A0A968L941-F1
#
_entry.id   AF-A0A968L941-F1
#
_cell.length_a   1.000
_cell.length_b   1.000
_cell.length_c   1.000
_cell.angle_alpha   90.00
_cell.angle_beta   90.00
_cell.angle_gamma   90.00
#
_symmetry.space_group_name_H-M   'P 1'
#
loop_
_entity.id
_entity.type
_entity.pdbx_description
1 polymer ?
#
loop_
_entity_poly.entity_id
_entity_poly.type
_entity_poly.pdbx_seq_one_letter_code
_entity_poly.pdbx_strand_id
1 'polypeptide(L)' 'MEANALTYNRCACQKCGSQYATVINSDEDLLKESCPGCGEKKLKIVGPLSQDEINSMFYGGG' A
#
# COMPACT_ATOMS: atom_id res chain seq x y z
N MET A 1 -4.79 -12.31 22.45
CA MET A 1 -5.44 -12.01 21.16
C MET A 1 -4.35 -11.47 20.26
N GLU A 2 -3.78 -12.33 19.42
CA GLU A 2 -2.74 -11.95 18.47
C GLU A 2 -3.38 -11.01 17.45
N ALA A 3 -3.09 -9.72 17.59
CA ALA A 3 -3.41 -8.76 16.55
C ALA A 3 -2.64 -9.24 15.32
N ASN A 4 -3.34 -9.80 14.34
CA ASN A 4 -2.87 -9.89 12.97
C ASN A 4 -2.59 -8.44 12.55
N ALA A 5 -1.36 -7.98 12.78
CA ALA A 5 -0.93 -6.67 12.38
C ALA A 5 -1.12 -6.61 10.87
N LEU A 6 -2.14 -5.89 10.42
CA LEU A 6 -2.36 -5.61 9.01
C LEU A 6 -1.12 -4.82 8.56
N THR A 7 -0.16 -5.53 7.95
CA THR A 7 1.03 -4.89 7.40
C THR A 7 0.59 -4.14 6.15
N TYR A 8 0.48 -2.82 6.28
CA TYR A 8 0.25 -1.96 5.12
C TYR A 8 1.56 -1.87 4.34
N ASN A 9 1.48 -2.07 3.03
CA ASN A 9 2.58 -1.88 2.10
C ASN A 9 2.33 -0.64 1.24
N ARG A 10 3.39 0.13 1.03
CA ARG A 10 3.41 1.22 0.06
C ARG A 10 3.58 0.63 -1.33
N CYS A 11 2.61 0.88 -2.19
CA CYS A 11 2.66 0.53 -3.60
C CYS A 11 2.84 1.77 -4.46
N ALA A 12 3.61 1.63 -5.53
CA ALA A 12 3.78 2.64 -6.55
C ALA A 12 3.36 2.08 -7.90
N CYS A 13 2.57 2.86 -8.64
CA CYS A 13 2.29 2.55 -10.03
C CYS A 13 3.51 2.85 -10.89
N GLN A 14 3.98 1.85 -11.63
CA GLN A 14 5.12 2.02 -12.53
C GLN A 14 4.80 2.83 -13.79
N LYS A 15 3.52 3.12 -14.05
CA LYS A 15 3.08 3.88 -15.22
C LYS A 15 2.91 5.37 -14.94
N CYS A 16 2.12 5.72 -13.93
CA CYS A 16 1.87 7.12 -13.58
C CYS A 16 2.73 7.64 -12.42
N GLY A 17 3.46 6.76 -11.72
CA GLY A 17 4.27 7.13 -10.55
C GLY A 17 3.48 7.40 -9.27
N SER A 18 2.15 7.26 -9.30
CA SER A 18 1.30 7.46 -8.12
C SER A 18 1.61 6.43 -7.04
N GLN A 19 1.72 6.89 -5.79
CA GLN A 19 2.01 6.07 -4.63
C GLN A 19 0.80 6.02 -3.70
N TYR A 20 0.53 4.85 -3.11
CA TYR A 20 -0.58 4.66 -2.18
C TYR A 20 -0.30 3.50 -1.23
N ALA A 21 -1.01 3.49 -0.11
CA ALA A 21 -0.96 2.41 0.87
C ALA A 21 -1.99 1.33 0.53
N THR A 22 -1.60 0.06 0.60
CA THR A 22 -2.49 -1.09 0.44
C THR A 22 -2.16 -2.15 1.49
N VAL A 23 -3.13 -2.97 1.88
CA VAL A 23 -2.93 -4.09 2.83
C VAL A 23 -2.44 -5.36 2.12
N ILE A 24 -2.19 -5.29 0.82
CA ILE A 24 -1.76 -6.41 0.01
C ILE A 24 -0.30 -6.75 0.31
N ASN A 25 -0.08 -7.98 0.74
CA ASN A 25 1.24 -8.53 1.07
C ASN A 25 1.75 -9.54 0.04
N SER A 26 0.93 -9.87 -0.97
CA SER A 26 1.28 -10.84 -2.02
C SER A 26 1.21 -10.18 -3.39
N ASP A 27 2.26 -10.36 -4.20
CA ASP A 27 2.30 -9.87 -5.59
C ASP A 27 1.11 -10.38 -6.44
N GLU A 28 0.59 -11.58 -6.14
CA GLU A 28 -0.57 -12.16 -6.84
C GLU A 28 -1.87 -11.36 -6.65
N ASP A 29 -2.13 -10.86 -5.45
CA ASP A 29 -3.27 -9.99 -5.19
C ASP A 29 -3.00 -8.57 -5.69
N LEU A 30 -1.74 -8.15 -5.71
CA LEU A 30 -1.34 -6.87 -6.27
C LEU A 30 -1.58 -6.81 -7.79
N LEU A 31 -1.39 -7.93 -8.48
CA LEU A 31 -1.69 -8.08 -9.91
C LEU A 31 -3.19 -8.00 -10.23
N LYS A 32 -4.06 -8.26 -9.25
CA LYS A 32 -5.51 -8.07 -9.40
C LYS A 32 -5.92 -6.63 -9.15
N GLU A 33 -5.14 -5.90 -8.36
CA GLU A 33 -5.32 -4.48 -8.15
C GLU A 33 -4.92 -3.66 -9.37
N SER A 34 -5.55 -2.51 -9.50
CA SER A 34 -5.30 -1.57 -10.58
C SER A 34 -5.00 -0.21 -9.96
N CYS A 35 -4.06 0.52 -10.53
CA CYS A 35 -3.71 1.83 -10.02
C CYS A 35 -4.97 2.72 -9.96
N PRO A 36 -5.33 3.28 -8.80
CA PRO A 36 -6.50 4.14 -8.68
C PRO A 36 -6.38 5.44 -9.50
N GLY A 37 -5.14 5.85 -9.83
CA GLY A 37 -4.89 7.05 -10.63
C GLY A 37 -5.00 6.84 -12.14
N CYS A 38 -4.53 5.70 -12.68
CA CYS A 38 -4.48 5.48 -14.13
C CYS A 38 -5.11 4.17 -14.63
N GLY A 39 -5.63 3.33 -13.72
CA GLY A 39 -6.26 2.05 -14.04
C GLY A 39 -5.30 0.93 -14.44
N GLU A 40 -3.99 1.16 -14.44
CA GLU A 40 -2.99 0.16 -14.86
C GLU A 40 -2.66 -0.84 -13.74
N LYS A 41 -2.54 -2.13 -14.07
CA LYS A 41 -2.21 -3.21 -13.12
C LYS A 41 -0.72 -3.36 -12.82
N LYS A 42 0.11 -2.47 -13.37
CA LYS A 42 1.56 -2.44 -13.14
C LYS A 42 1.88 -1.69 -11.86
N LEU A 43 1.62 -2.36 -10.75
CA LEU A 43 1.88 -1.90 -9.40
C LEU A 43 3.11 -2.62 -8.86
N LYS A 44 3.93 -1.90 -8.09
CA LYS A 44 5.09 -2.45 -7.42
C LYS A 44 5.03 -2.09 -5.95
N ILE A 45 5.18 -3.09 -5.08
CA ILE A 45 5.42 -2.85 -3.66
C ILE A 45 6.79 -2.20 -3.52
N VAL A 46 6.80 -0.97 -3.01
CA VAL A 46 8.02 -0.20 -2.75
C VAL A 46 8.60 -0.58 -1.39
N GLY A 47 7.74 -0.94 -0.44
CA GLY A 47 8.14 -1.44 0.88
C GLY A 47 6.99 -1.38 1.87
N PRO A 48 7.16 -1.97 3.06
CA PRO A 48 6.20 -1.87 4.14
C PRO A 48 6.10 -0.44 4.67
N LEU A 49 4.89 -0.02 5.04
CA LEU A 49 4.70 1.17 5.85
C LEU A 49 5.04 0.82 7.30
N SER A 50 5.85 1.66 7.93
CA SER A 50 6.12 1.55 9.36
C SER A 50 4.87 1.90 10.16
N GLN A 51 4.78 1.37 11.39
CA GLN A 51 3.70 1.68 12.33
C GLN A 51 3.52 3.20 12.50
N ASP A 52 4.62 3.96 12.49
CA ASP A 52 4.62 5.43 12.58
C ASP A 52 3.93 6.10 11.38
N GLU A 53 4.24 5.65 10.15
CA GLU A 53 3.61 6.15 8.91
C GLU A 53 2.11 5.81 8.88
N ILE A 54 1.74 4.60 9.30
CA ILE A 54 0.34 4.17 9.43
C ILE A 54 -0.36 5.07 10.45
N ASN A 55 0.23 5.24 11.63
CA ASN A 55 -0.35 6.10 12.67
C ASN A 55 -0.48 7.55 12.19
N SER A 56 0.50 8.08 11.47
CA SER A 56 0.43 9.43 10.90
C SER A 56 -0.69 9.56 9.86
N MET A 57 -0.88 8.54 9.01
CA MET A 57 -1.92 8.52 7.98
C MET A 57 -3.34 8.35 8.55
N PHE A 58 -3.53 7.51 9.57
CA PHE A 58 -4.85 7.18 10.13
C PHE A 58 -5.22 7.98 11.37
N TYR A 59 -4.22 8.33 12.19
CA TYR A 59 -4.38 9.03 13.47
C TYR A 59 -3.75 10.42 13.47
N GLY A 60 -3.30 10.93 12.31
CA GLY A 60 -3.04 12.34 11.99
C GLY A 60 -2.77 13.24 13.19
N GLY A 61 -1.49 13.43 13.49
CA GLY A 61 -0.99 14.11 14.68
C GLY A 61 -1.71 15.41 15.05
N GLY A 62 -1.99 15.53 16.34
CA GLY A 62 -2.23 16.76 17.07
C GLY A 62 -1.37 16.77 18.32
#